data_AF-A0A349MYK4-F1
#
_entry.id   AF-A0A349MYK4-F1
#
_cell.length_a   1.000
_cell.length_b   1.000
_cell.length_c   1.000
_cell.angle_alpha   90.00
_cell.angle_beta   90.00
_cell.angle_gamma   90.00
#
_symmetry.space_group_name_H-M   'P 1'
#
loop_
_entity.id
_entity.type
_entity.pdbx_description
1 polymer ?
#
loop_
_entity_poly.entity_id
_entity_poly.type
_entity_poly.pdbx_seq_one_letter_code
_entity_poly.pdbx_strand_id
1 'polypeptide(L)'
;MMNKKIDWQVEDKDEYTHDTDHGSLVDLPTRSYIVLSGVGKADPNNRDFVAKADALYKVADYLANAEENNLEIEGYQPFERYPLQAMWERVTPGRDAEWRYQLMIRQPDFITKEILQTVEFDITNVEQEYLWNIRLLHFSEGLEAQIGNVGLLSRVGSANIKLQQFIKSVGYRSLATESWHMELYLNDVVRTEGSQWQTILRNGIEPMDVNKIVESGVKIIKG
;
A
#
# COMPACT_ATOMS: atom_id res chain seq x y z
N MET A 1 22.95 -17.14 16.03
CA MET A 1 22.14 -17.55 14.86
C MET A 1 21.61 -16.26 14.28
N MET A 2 21.85 -15.96 13.00
CA MET A 2 21.20 -14.81 12.37
C MET A 2 19.69 -15.09 12.39
N ASN A 3 18.90 -14.18 12.95
CA ASN A 3 17.45 -14.26 12.85
C ASN A 3 17.10 -14.24 11.35
N LYS A 4 16.23 -15.15 10.92
CA LYS A 4 15.78 -15.22 9.52
C LYS A 4 15.13 -13.89 9.17
N LYS A 5 15.56 -13.27 8.05
CA LYS A 5 14.95 -12.04 7.53
C LYS A 5 13.52 -12.32 7.08
N ILE A 6 12.56 -11.51 7.52
CA ILE A 6 11.18 -11.51 7.02
C ILE A 6 11.20 -10.93 5.61
N ASP A 7 10.73 -11.70 4.64
CA ASP A 7 10.67 -11.29 3.24
C ASP A 7 9.26 -11.50 2.70
N TRP A 8 8.54 -10.39 2.52
CA TRP A 8 7.17 -10.39 2.01
C TRP A 8 7.06 -10.98 0.60
N GLN A 9 8.13 -10.93 -0.20
CA GLN A 9 8.16 -11.49 -1.55
C GLN A 9 8.14 -13.02 -1.52
N VAL A 10 8.48 -13.62 -0.37
CA VAL A 10 8.48 -15.06 -0.15
C VAL A 10 7.29 -15.47 0.71
N GLU A 11 7.09 -14.79 1.83
CA GLU A 11 6.11 -15.15 2.87
C GLU A 11 4.69 -14.75 2.48
N ASP A 12 4.53 -13.58 1.86
CA ASP A 12 3.22 -12.98 1.53
C ASP A 12 3.01 -12.88 0.01
N LYS A 13 3.80 -13.60 -0.79
CA LYS A 13 3.90 -13.44 -2.25
C LYS A 13 2.56 -13.38 -2.99
N ASP A 14 1.58 -14.15 -2.53
CA ASP A 14 0.28 -14.28 -3.17
C ASP A 14 -0.52 -12.98 -2.98
N GLU A 15 -0.38 -12.30 -1.84
CA GLU A 15 -1.01 -11.00 -1.57
C GLU A 15 -0.47 -9.89 -2.47
N TYR A 16 0.81 -9.99 -2.85
CA TYR A 16 1.53 -8.98 -3.64
C TYR A 16 1.70 -9.39 -5.12
N THR A 17 0.83 -10.26 -5.63
CA THR A 17 0.88 -10.73 -7.02
C THR A 17 0.59 -9.61 -8.02
N HIS A 18 1.48 -9.42 -9.00
CA HIS A 18 1.35 -8.44 -10.08
C HIS A 18 0.83 -9.06 -11.39
N ASP A 19 -0.33 -9.72 -11.36
CA ASP A 19 -0.97 -10.23 -12.58
C ASP A 19 -1.79 -9.12 -13.25
N THR A 20 -1.41 -8.74 -14.47
CA THR A 20 -2.07 -7.67 -15.24
C THR A 20 -3.28 -8.15 -16.06
N ASP A 21 -3.51 -9.46 -16.13
CA ASP A 21 -4.56 -10.09 -16.92
C ASP A 21 -5.65 -10.72 -16.07
N HIS A 22 -5.32 -11.27 -14.90
CA HIS A 22 -6.27 -11.92 -14.01
C HIS A 22 -6.35 -11.22 -12.66
N GLY A 23 -7.58 -10.86 -12.26
CA GLY A 23 -7.84 -10.36 -10.92
C GLY A 23 -7.77 -11.47 -9.87
N SER A 24 -7.50 -11.10 -8.63
CA SER A 24 -7.52 -12.01 -7.47
C SER A 24 -8.28 -11.39 -6.30
N LEU A 25 -8.68 -12.24 -5.34
CA LEU A 25 -9.34 -11.84 -4.11
C LEU A 25 -8.40 -12.03 -2.92
N VAL A 26 -8.32 -11.04 -2.05
CA VAL A 26 -7.52 -11.06 -0.81
C VAL A 26 -8.40 -10.72 0.38
N ASP A 27 -8.14 -11.32 1.54
CA ASP A 27 -8.75 -10.96 2.81
C ASP A 27 -7.64 -10.69 3.82
N LEU A 28 -7.42 -9.40 4.07
CA LEU A 28 -6.25 -8.88 4.74
C LEU A 28 -6.59 -8.47 6.18
N PRO A 29 -5.85 -8.96 7.19
CA PRO A 29 -6.14 -8.68 8.58
C PRO A 29 -5.79 -7.23 8.95
N THR A 30 -6.13 -6.85 10.18
CA THR A 30 -5.59 -5.62 10.79
C THR A 30 -4.07 -5.72 10.87
N ARG A 31 -3.38 -4.73 10.29
CA ARG A 31 -1.92 -4.63 10.28
C ARG A 31 -1.46 -3.25 10.74
N SER A 32 -0.17 -3.14 11.06
CA SER A 32 0.47 -1.89 11.43
C SER A 32 1.12 -1.22 10.21
N TYR A 33 0.97 0.08 10.08
CA TYR A 33 1.55 0.88 9.00
C TYR A 33 2.17 2.15 9.57
N ILE A 34 3.35 2.55 9.07
CA ILE A 34 3.76 3.94 9.17
C ILE A 34 3.02 4.72 8.07
N VAL A 35 2.48 5.88 8.41
CA VAL A 35 1.66 6.66 7.49
C VAL A 35 2.06 8.12 7.45
N LEU A 36 1.97 8.72 6.26
CA LEU A 36 2.20 10.14 6.03
C LEU A 36 1.15 10.70 5.06
N SER A 37 0.43 11.73 5.47
CA SER A 37 -0.67 12.30 4.70
C SER A 37 -0.22 13.47 3.81
N GLY A 38 -0.93 13.69 2.72
CA GLY A 38 -0.75 14.84 1.85
C GLY A 38 -2.02 15.27 1.14
N VAL A 39 -1.89 16.36 0.39
CA VAL A 39 -2.94 16.93 -0.44
C VAL A 39 -2.37 17.23 -1.82
N GLY A 40 -3.19 17.16 -2.85
CA GLY A 40 -2.78 17.48 -4.20
C GLY A 40 -3.66 16.80 -5.23
N LYS A 41 -3.20 16.74 -6.48
CA LYS A 41 -3.83 15.88 -7.48
C LYS A 41 -3.46 14.43 -7.20
N ALA A 42 -4.32 13.49 -7.57
CA ALA A 42 -3.97 12.07 -7.71
C ALA A 42 -3.01 11.86 -8.89
N ASP A 43 -1.80 12.42 -8.74
CA ASP A 43 -0.69 12.32 -9.67
C ASP A 43 0.51 11.87 -8.84
N PRO A 44 0.94 10.61 -8.98
CA PRO A 44 2.04 10.11 -8.17
C PRO A 44 3.40 10.67 -8.65
N ASN A 45 3.44 11.47 -9.72
CA ASN A 45 4.61 12.28 -10.08
C ASN A 45 4.64 13.66 -9.40
N ASN A 46 3.63 13.99 -8.59
CA ASN A 46 3.63 15.22 -7.81
C ASN A 46 4.85 15.25 -6.87
N ARG A 47 5.59 16.37 -6.87
CA ARG A 47 6.77 16.58 -6.03
C ARG A 47 6.50 16.32 -4.54
N ASP A 48 5.35 16.74 -4.02
CA ASP A 48 4.98 16.52 -2.61
C ASP A 48 4.77 15.02 -2.34
N PHE A 49 4.12 14.31 -3.25
CA PHE A 49 3.94 12.86 -3.15
C PHE A 49 5.28 12.13 -3.15
N VAL A 50 6.15 12.45 -4.12
CA VAL A 50 7.48 11.82 -4.24
C VAL A 50 8.36 12.12 -3.02
N ALA A 51 8.35 13.35 -2.52
CA ALA A 51 9.13 13.74 -1.33
C ALA A 51 8.64 13.02 -0.06
N LYS A 52 7.32 12.88 0.11
CA LYS A 52 6.73 12.15 1.24
C LYS A 52 6.92 10.64 1.11
N ALA A 53 6.89 10.09 -0.10
CA ALA A 53 7.23 8.70 -0.35
C ALA A 53 8.69 8.41 0.01
N ASP A 54 9.63 9.28 -0.43
CA ASP A 54 11.05 9.18 -0.06
C ASP A 54 11.27 9.25 1.46
N ALA A 55 10.58 10.16 2.16
CA ALA A 55 10.62 10.26 3.61
C ALA A 55 10.14 8.95 4.28
N LEU A 56 9.02 8.40 3.83
CA LEU A 56 8.46 7.17 4.38
C LEU A 56 9.34 5.95 4.07
N TYR A 57 9.96 5.90 2.88
CA TYR A 57 10.95 4.88 2.54
C TYR A 57 12.16 4.92 3.46
N LYS A 58 12.73 6.11 3.70
CA LYS A 58 13.89 6.26 4.60
C LYS A 58 13.57 5.81 6.02
N VAL A 59 12.39 6.15 6.55
CA VAL A 59 11.95 5.68 7.88
C VAL A 59 11.77 4.16 7.88
N ALA A 60 11.11 3.59 6.87
CA ALA A 60 10.90 2.14 6.80
C ALA A 60 12.22 1.37 6.64
N ASP A 61 13.15 1.85 5.82
CA ASP A 61 14.48 1.25 5.64
C ASP A 61 15.32 1.38 6.92
N TYR A 62 15.21 2.49 7.66
CA TYR A 62 15.87 2.65 8.96
C TYR A 62 15.39 1.62 9.98
N LEU A 63 14.07 1.42 10.08
CA LEU A 63 13.45 0.39 10.94
C LEU A 63 13.82 -1.03 10.48
N ALA A 64 13.84 -1.28 9.16
CA ALA A 64 14.20 -2.56 8.57
C ALA A 64 15.64 -2.99 8.88
N ASN A 65 16.54 -2.02 9.07
CA ASN A 65 17.97 -2.24 9.36
C ASN A 65 18.35 -1.76 10.77
N ALA A 66 17.47 -1.96 11.76
CA ALA A 66 17.66 -1.49 13.14
C ALA A 66 19.02 -1.89 13.76
N GLU A 67 19.51 -3.11 13.49
CA GLU A 67 20.82 -3.58 13.95
C GLU A 67 21.97 -2.70 13.43
N GLU A 68 21.94 -2.30 12.15
CA GLU A 68 22.97 -1.44 11.54
C GLU A 68 22.91 -0.01 12.10
N ASN A 69 21.73 0.40 12.54
CA ASN A 69 21.46 1.72 13.10
C ASN A 69 21.67 1.81 14.62
N ASN A 70 22.03 0.70 15.29
CA ASN A 70 22.09 0.60 16.76
C ASN A 70 20.77 0.96 17.45
N LEU A 71 19.63 0.68 16.79
CA LEU A 71 18.29 0.87 17.34
C LEU A 71 17.83 -0.41 18.03
N GLU A 72 17.60 -0.34 19.34
CA GLU A 72 17.11 -1.48 20.11
C GLU A 72 15.59 -1.63 19.96
N ILE A 73 15.16 -2.79 19.44
CA ILE A 73 13.75 -3.14 19.26
C ILE A 73 13.52 -4.52 19.89
N GLU A 74 12.59 -4.61 20.84
CA GLU A 74 12.21 -5.87 21.46
C GLU A 74 11.59 -6.82 20.43
N GLY A 75 12.09 -8.06 20.37
CA GLY A 75 11.57 -9.07 19.42
C GLY A 75 11.95 -8.83 17.97
N TYR A 76 12.91 -7.92 17.70
CA TYR A 76 13.34 -7.58 16.35
C TYR A 76 13.78 -8.78 15.52
N GLN A 77 13.34 -8.75 14.26
CA GLN A 77 13.86 -9.57 13.19
C GLN A 77 14.14 -8.65 12.01
N PRO A 78 15.27 -8.81 11.29
CA PRO A 78 15.48 -8.12 10.03
C PRO A 78 14.31 -8.36 9.10
N PHE A 79 13.91 -7.35 8.31
CA PHE A 79 12.81 -7.51 7.35
C PHE A 79 13.06 -6.72 6.07
N GLU A 80 12.51 -7.18 4.95
CA GLU A 80 12.45 -6.40 3.73
C GLU A 80 11.40 -5.31 3.85
N ARG A 81 11.72 -4.10 3.41
CA ARG A 81 10.74 -3.01 3.39
C ARG A 81 9.54 -3.41 2.53
N TYR A 82 8.34 -3.27 3.10
CA TYR A 82 7.11 -3.51 2.38
C TYR A 82 6.87 -2.47 1.26
N PRO A 83 6.07 -2.81 0.24
CA PRO A 83 5.66 -1.88 -0.81
C PRO A 83 4.96 -0.63 -0.26
N LEU A 84 5.08 0.49 -0.98
CA LEU A 84 4.33 1.69 -0.68
C LEU A 84 2.86 1.50 -1.06
N GLN A 85 1.96 1.91 -0.19
CA GLN A 85 0.54 2.02 -0.47
C GLN A 85 0.12 3.49 -0.43
N ALA A 86 -0.77 3.89 -1.32
CA ALA A 86 -1.43 5.18 -1.32
C ALA A 86 -2.94 4.99 -1.32
N MET A 87 -3.59 5.45 -0.25
CA MET A 87 -5.04 5.62 -0.21
C MET A 87 -5.38 7.04 -0.63
N TRP A 88 -6.19 7.17 -1.68
CA TRP A 88 -6.55 8.45 -2.28
C TRP A 88 -8.02 8.74 -2.06
N GLU A 89 -8.33 9.95 -1.59
CA GLU A 89 -9.69 10.44 -1.37
C GLU A 89 -9.90 11.77 -2.10
N ARG A 90 -10.92 11.86 -2.93
CA ARG A 90 -11.30 13.10 -3.62
C ARG A 90 -12.11 13.99 -2.70
N VAL A 91 -11.62 15.20 -2.49
CA VAL A 91 -12.22 16.20 -1.59
C VAL A 91 -13.24 17.08 -2.32
N THR A 92 -12.98 17.43 -3.59
CA THR A 92 -13.88 18.29 -4.38
C THR A 92 -14.30 17.62 -5.69
N PRO A 93 -15.52 17.87 -6.20
CA PRO A 93 -15.96 17.34 -7.48
C PRO A 93 -15.37 18.13 -8.66
N GLY A 94 -15.37 17.53 -9.85
CA GLY A 94 -15.00 18.20 -11.10
C GLY A 94 -13.57 17.95 -11.57
N ARG A 95 -13.17 18.64 -12.65
CA ARG A 95 -11.88 18.44 -13.33
C ARG A 95 -10.69 18.92 -12.51
N ASP A 96 -10.89 19.94 -11.69
CA ASP A 96 -9.87 20.52 -10.79
C ASP A 96 -10.03 19.98 -9.36
N ALA A 97 -10.48 18.73 -9.24
CA ALA A 97 -10.67 18.07 -7.97
C ALA A 97 -9.37 18.06 -7.14
N GLU A 98 -9.48 18.49 -5.89
CA GLU A 98 -8.45 18.28 -4.88
C GLU A 98 -8.56 16.87 -4.34
N TRP A 99 -7.43 16.22 -4.17
CA TRP A 99 -7.33 14.92 -3.52
C TRP A 99 -6.54 15.06 -2.23
N ARG A 100 -6.93 14.27 -1.24
CA ARG A 100 -6.11 13.88 -0.11
C ARG A 100 -5.54 12.52 -0.41
N TYR A 101 -4.34 12.28 0.10
CA TYR A 101 -3.77 10.95 0.08
C TYR A 101 -3.11 10.63 1.41
N GLN A 102 -3.07 9.34 1.71
CA GLN A 102 -2.32 8.78 2.81
C GLN A 102 -1.37 7.75 2.25
N LEU A 103 -0.08 8.03 2.37
CA LEU A 103 0.99 7.09 2.09
C LEU A 103 1.14 6.16 3.29
N MET A 104 1.34 4.87 3.03
CA MET A 104 1.37 3.82 4.03
C MET A 104 2.45 2.80 3.67
N ILE A 105 3.25 2.37 4.63
CA ILE A 105 4.14 1.20 4.48
C ILE A 105 3.90 0.29 5.67
N ARG A 106 3.52 -0.97 5.39
CA ARG A 106 3.30 -1.99 6.42
C ARG A 106 4.56 -2.18 7.26
N GLN A 107 4.38 -2.38 8.56
CA GLN A 107 5.43 -2.70 9.51
C GLN A 107 5.12 -4.04 10.21
N PRO A 108 6.14 -4.83 10.58
CA PRO A 108 5.97 -5.95 11.50
C PRO A 108 5.42 -5.50 12.86
N ASP A 109 4.77 -6.43 13.58
CA ASP A 109 4.07 -6.13 14.84
C ASP A 109 4.99 -5.69 15.99
N PHE A 110 6.29 -6.00 15.91
CA PHE A 110 7.28 -5.53 16.89
C PHE A 110 7.62 -4.03 16.74
N ILE A 111 7.17 -3.37 15.68
CA ILE A 111 7.33 -1.91 15.52
C ILE A 111 6.22 -1.19 16.28
N THR A 112 6.59 -0.54 17.36
CA THR A 112 5.68 0.23 18.21
C THR A 112 5.74 1.73 17.93
N LYS A 113 4.80 2.47 18.51
CA LYS A 113 4.80 3.94 18.44
C LYS A 113 6.04 4.54 19.10
N GLU A 114 6.50 3.96 20.20
CA GLU A 114 7.66 4.43 20.96
C GLU A 114 8.94 4.28 20.13
N ILE A 115 9.09 3.15 19.43
CA ILE A 115 10.21 2.93 18.49
C ILE A 115 10.17 3.97 17.37
N LEU A 116 8.99 4.20 16.77
CA LEU A 116 8.83 5.19 15.71
C LEU A 116 9.23 6.61 16.18
N GLN A 117 8.87 6.98 17.41
CA GLN A 117 9.23 8.27 18.00
C GLN A 117 10.74 8.43 18.21
N THR A 118 11.48 7.35 18.48
CA THR A 118 12.95 7.40 18.53
C THR A 118 13.53 7.73 17.16
N VAL A 119 13.01 7.10 16.10
CA VAL A 119 13.47 7.31 14.72
C VAL A 119 13.30 8.75 14.23
N GLU A 120 12.28 9.48 14.71
CA GLU A 120 12.05 10.89 14.39
C GLU A 120 13.24 11.80 14.71
N PHE A 121 14.09 11.42 15.67
CA PHE A 121 15.26 12.20 16.09
C PHE A 121 16.58 11.70 15.49
N ASP A 122 16.64 10.42 15.08
CA ASP A 122 17.87 9.80 14.59
C ASP A 122 18.12 10.09 13.10
N ILE A 123 17.06 10.23 12.30
CA ILE A 123 17.16 10.47 10.86
C ILE A 123 17.36 11.97 10.58
N THR A 124 18.50 12.32 9.99
CA THR A 124 18.87 13.72 9.69
C THR A 124 18.75 14.12 8.22
N ASN A 125 18.54 13.16 7.31
CA ASN A 125 18.45 13.35 5.86
C ASN A 125 17.00 13.35 5.33
N VAL A 126 16.05 13.68 6.22
CA VAL A 126 14.62 13.86 5.92
C VAL A 126 14.19 15.21 6.51
N GLU A 127 13.26 15.89 5.84
CA GLU A 127 12.68 17.12 6.38
C GLU A 127 11.96 16.83 7.70
N GLN A 128 12.30 17.60 8.73
CA GLN A 128 11.81 17.37 10.09
C GLN A 128 10.29 17.45 10.19
N GLU A 129 9.66 18.31 9.39
CA GLU A 129 8.19 18.39 9.28
C GLU A 129 7.58 17.07 8.83
N TYR A 130 8.22 16.33 7.91
CA TYR A 130 7.71 15.02 7.49
C TYR A 130 7.84 14.00 8.60
N LEU A 131 8.99 13.94 9.29
CA LEU A 131 9.21 13.02 10.40
C LEU A 131 8.15 13.19 11.50
N TRP A 132 7.89 14.42 11.93
CA TRP A 132 6.88 14.71 12.96
C TRP A 132 5.43 14.37 12.58
N ASN A 133 5.16 14.24 11.27
CA ASN A 133 3.83 13.88 10.76
C ASN A 133 3.71 12.39 10.41
N ILE A 134 4.81 11.63 10.45
CA ILE A 134 4.76 10.17 10.32
C ILE A 134 4.20 9.59 11.62
N ARG A 135 3.22 8.70 11.50
CA ARG A 135 2.58 8.05 12.65
C ARG A 135 2.33 6.58 12.39
N LEU A 136 2.21 5.79 13.44
CA LEU A 136 1.76 4.41 13.37
C LEU A 136 0.23 4.36 13.29
N LEU A 137 -0.30 3.56 12.36
CA LEU A 137 -1.73 3.31 12.16
C LEU A 137 -1.97 1.80 12.15
N HIS A 138 -2.94 1.34 12.93
CA HIS A 138 -3.51 0.00 12.78
C HIS A 138 -4.72 0.09 11.84
N PHE A 139 -4.68 -0.63 10.73
CA PHE A 139 -5.69 -0.56 9.68
C PHE A 139 -6.07 -1.96 9.20
N SER A 140 -7.37 -2.19 9.04
CA SER A 140 -7.93 -3.42 8.48
C SER A 140 -8.37 -3.13 7.05
N GLU A 141 -7.63 -3.64 6.07
CA GLU A 141 -8.00 -3.58 4.65
C GLU A 141 -9.23 -4.48 4.39
N GLY A 142 -9.26 -5.69 4.99
CA GLY A 142 -10.38 -6.62 4.87
C GLY A 142 -10.45 -7.30 3.49
N LEU A 143 -11.67 -7.56 3.03
CA LEU A 143 -11.91 -8.26 1.77
C LEU A 143 -11.81 -7.31 0.57
N GLU A 144 -10.85 -7.59 -0.31
CA GLU A 144 -10.58 -6.77 -1.49
C GLU A 144 -10.42 -7.63 -2.76
N ALA A 145 -10.66 -6.98 -3.90
CA ALA A 145 -10.24 -7.48 -5.19
C ALA A 145 -9.06 -6.66 -5.71
N GLN A 146 -8.11 -7.33 -6.36
CA GLN A 146 -6.89 -6.70 -6.84
C GLN A 146 -6.51 -7.10 -8.27
N ILE A 147 -5.80 -6.21 -8.97
CA ILE A 147 -5.18 -6.48 -10.28
C ILE A 147 -3.91 -5.66 -10.45
N GLY A 148 -2.91 -6.20 -11.16
CA GLY A 148 -1.69 -5.49 -11.54
C GLY A 148 -1.90 -4.49 -12.68
N ASN A 149 -1.06 -3.45 -12.68
CA ASN A 149 -0.91 -2.45 -13.73
C ASN A 149 0.57 -2.10 -13.91
N VAL A 150 0.99 -1.86 -15.16
CA VAL A 150 2.30 -1.26 -15.47
C VAL A 150 2.09 0.18 -15.92
N GLY A 151 2.87 1.09 -15.35
CA GLY A 151 2.80 2.52 -15.60
C GLY A 151 1.78 3.24 -14.72
N LEU A 152 1.47 4.49 -15.08
CA LEU A 152 0.51 5.31 -14.35
C LEU A 152 -0.90 4.71 -14.41
N LEU A 153 -1.54 4.59 -13.25
CA LEU A 153 -2.93 4.16 -13.16
C LEU A 153 -3.88 5.23 -13.70
N SER A 154 -4.91 4.77 -14.40
CA SER A 154 -6.00 5.61 -14.88
C SER A 154 -7.32 4.98 -14.51
N ARG A 155 -8.25 5.80 -13.99
CA ARG A 155 -9.60 5.37 -13.63
C ARG A 155 -10.44 4.93 -14.83
N VAL A 156 -10.11 5.42 -16.02
CA VAL A 156 -10.71 4.99 -17.29
C VAL A 156 -9.80 4.01 -18.05
N GLY A 157 -8.71 3.59 -17.41
CA GLY A 157 -7.72 2.68 -17.98
C GLY A 157 -8.14 1.21 -17.94
N SER A 158 -7.36 0.38 -18.64
CA SER A 158 -7.61 -1.06 -18.79
C SER A 158 -7.64 -1.80 -17.45
N ALA A 159 -6.73 -1.50 -16.53
CA ALA A 159 -6.66 -2.15 -15.22
C ALA A 159 -7.96 -1.98 -14.42
N ASN A 160 -8.49 -0.76 -14.33
CA ASN A 160 -9.76 -0.51 -13.64
C ASN A 160 -10.93 -1.25 -14.33
N ILE A 161 -10.99 -1.22 -15.67
CA ILE A 161 -12.04 -1.92 -16.41
C ILE A 161 -11.99 -3.44 -16.15
N LYS A 162 -10.79 -4.05 -16.24
CA LYS A 162 -10.58 -5.47 -15.97
C LYS A 162 -10.98 -5.81 -14.53
N LEU A 163 -10.58 -5.00 -13.55
CA LEU A 163 -10.91 -5.21 -12.13
C LEU A 163 -12.43 -5.18 -11.90
N GLN A 164 -13.14 -4.17 -12.43
CA GLN A 164 -14.60 -4.06 -12.29
C GLN A 164 -15.33 -5.24 -12.95
N GLN A 165 -14.85 -5.68 -14.13
CA GLN A 165 -15.39 -6.86 -14.80
C GLN A 165 -15.16 -8.12 -13.97
N PHE A 166 -13.95 -8.31 -13.42
CA PHE A 166 -13.60 -9.41 -12.55
C PHE A 166 -14.51 -9.45 -11.31
N ILE A 167 -14.60 -8.36 -10.55
CA ILE A 167 -15.45 -8.23 -9.35
C ILE A 167 -16.89 -8.66 -9.66
N LYS A 168 -17.47 -8.14 -10.74
CA LYS A 168 -18.83 -8.51 -11.15
C LYS A 168 -18.92 -9.97 -11.58
N SER A 169 -17.89 -10.52 -12.23
CA SER A 169 -17.84 -11.90 -12.71
C SER A 169 -17.72 -12.95 -11.60
N VAL A 170 -17.25 -12.54 -10.42
CA VAL A 170 -17.13 -13.42 -9.24
C VAL A 170 -18.24 -13.20 -8.19
N GLY A 171 -19.27 -12.41 -8.51
CA GLY A 171 -20.45 -12.25 -7.65
C GLY A 171 -20.32 -11.18 -6.55
N TYR A 172 -19.35 -10.29 -6.66
CA TYR A 172 -19.14 -9.18 -5.74
C TYR A 172 -19.54 -7.84 -6.36
N ARG A 173 -19.59 -6.80 -5.52
CA ARG A 173 -19.60 -5.40 -5.95
C ARG A 173 -18.44 -4.63 -5.32
N SER A 174 -17.90 -3.68 -6.06
CA SER A 174 -16.84 -2.78 -5.60
C SER A 174 -17.40 -1.75 -4.62
N LEU A 175 -16.73 -1.56 -3.49
CA LEU A 175 -16.95 -0.47 -2.53
C LEU A 175 -16.16 0.79 -2.95
N ALA A 176 -15.13 0.64 -3.79
CA ALA A 176 -14.41 1.79 -4.33
C ALA A 176 -15.33 2.66 -5.18
N THR A 177 -15.21 3.97 -5.01
CA THR A 177 -16.01 4.98 -5.70
C THR A 177 -15.12 5.80 -6.64
N GLU A 178 -15.72 6.75 -7.35
CA GLU A 178 -14.92 7.75 -8.08
C GLU A 178 -14.07 8.64 -7.16
N SER A 179 -14.41 8.72 -5.88
CA SER A 179 -13.77 9.57 -4.88
C SER A 179 -12.84 8.81 -3.94
N TRP A 180 -12.69 7.50 -4.08
CA TRP A 180 -11.82 6.71 -3.20
C TRP A 180 -11.17 5.56 -3.97
N HIS A 181 -9.87 5.35 -3.78
CA HIS A 181 -9.16 4.18 -4.32
C HIS A 181 -7.84 3.95 -3.58
N MET A 182 -7.31 2.73 -3.71
CA MET A 182 -6.05 2.33 -3.14
C MET A 182 -5.10 1.81 -4.23
N GLU A 183 -3.88 2.31 -4.19
CA GLU A 183 -2.79 1.91 -5.08
C GLU A 183 -1.65 1.35 -4.24
N LEU A 184 -1.04 0.25 -4.66
CA LEU A 184 0.11 -0.36 -3.99
C LEU A 184 1.24 -0.50 -5.01
N TYR A 185 2.37 0.18 -4.77
CA TYR A 185 3.52 0.25 -5.66
C TYR A 185 4.60 -0.73 -5.22
N LEU A 186 4.80 -1.79 -6.01
CA LEU A 186 5.76 -2.86 -5.75
C LEU A 186 7.21 -2.41 -5.94
N ASN A 187 7.43 -1.39 -6.77
CA ASN A 187 8.72 -0.77 -6.99
C ASN A 187 8.83 0.63 -6.36
N ASP A 188 10.06 1.07 -6.17
CA ASP A 188 10.37 2.38 -5.61
C ASP A 188 9.98 3.49 -6.59
N VAL A 189 8.88 4.19 -6.27
CA VAL A 189 8.33 5.30 -7.06
C VAL A 189 9.25 6.52 -7.16
N VAL A 190 10.24 6.66 -6.29
CA VAL A 190 11.23 7.75 -6.31
C VAL A 190 12.34 7.43 -7.32
N ARG A 191 12.71 6.14 -7.43
CA ARG A 191 13.83 5.69 -8.27
C ARG A 191 13.41 5.18 -9.64
N THR A 192 12.14 4.84 -9.82
CA THR A 192 11.61 4.24 -11.05
C THR A 192 10.85 5.26 -11.86
N GLU A 193 11.04 5.28 -13.18
CA GLU A 193 10.22 6.14 -14.06
C GLU A 193 8.75 5.73 -14.00
N GLY A 194 7.84 6.72 -14.00
CA GLY A 194 6.40 6.49 -13.84
C GLY A 194 5.77 5.57 -14.89
N SER A 195 6.38 5.43 -16.08
CA SER A 195 5.99 4.49 -17.12
C SER A 195 6.31 3.02 -16.79
N GLN A 196 7.20 2.79 -15.83
CA GLN A 196 7.69 1.48 -15.40
C GLN A 196 7.20 1.08 -14.01
N TRP A 197 6.35 1.90 -13.37
CA TRP A 197 5.77 1.56 -12.08
C TRP A 197 4.97 0.27 -12.15
N GLN A 198 5.17 -0.59 -11.16
CA GLN A 198 4.40 -1.82 -10.99
C GLN A 198 3.43 -1.59 -9.84
N THR A 199 2.18 -1.36 -10.20
CA THR A 199 1.14 -1.02 -9.22
C THR A 199 0.11 -2.13 -9.16
N ILE A 200 -0.34 -2.47 -7.96
CA ILE A 200 -1.55 -3.26 -7.72
C ILE A 200 -2.68 -2.27 -7.39
N LEU A 201 -3.74 -2.30 -8.18
CA LEU A 201 -4.98 -1.58 -7.89
C LEU A 201 -5.86 -2.47 -7.00
N ARG A 202 -6.23 -1.97 -5.81
CA ARG A 202 -7.10 -2.69 -4.87
C ARG A 202 -8.41 -1.95 -4.62
N ASN A 203 -9.50 -2.70 -4.60
CA ASN A 203 -10.83 -2.21 -4.24
C ASN A 203 -11.42 -3.11 -3.16
N GLY A 204 -11.85 -2.53 -2.03
CA GLY A 204 -12.74 -3.21 -1.10
C GLY A 204 -13.99 -3.70 -1.82
N ILE A 205 -14.48 -4.88 -1.43
CA ILE A 205 -15.64 -5.52 -2.05
C ILE A 205 -16.59 -6.08 -1.01
N GLU A 206 -17.84 -6.29 -1.42
CA GLU A 206 -18.79 -7.06 -0.62
C GLU A 206 -19.65 -7.98 -1.50
N PRO A 207 -20.19 -9.07 -0.92
CA PRO A 207 -21.03 -10.01 -1.67
C PRO A 207 -22.24 -9.32 -2.30
N MET A 208 -22.52 -9.67 -3.56
CA MET A 208 -23.71 -9.22 -4.29
C MET A 208 -24.58 -10.40 -4.76
N ASP A 209 -23.96 -11.52 -5.15
CA ASP A 209 -24.62 -12.74 -5.59
C ASP A 209 -23.88 -13.98 -5.04
N VAL A 210 -24.45 -14.59 -4.01
CA VAL A 210 -23.84 -15.72 -3.30
C VAL A 210 -23.72 -16.96 -4.17
N ASN A 211 -24.67 -17.22 -5.06
CA ASN A 211 -24.60 -18.38 -5.95
C ASN A 211 -23.43 -18.22 -6.91
N LYS A 212 -23.26 -17.01 -7.46
CA LYS A 212 -22.15 -16.69 -8.34
C LYS A 212 -20.79 -16.75 -7.64
N ILE A 213 -20.71 -16.35 -6.37
CA ILE A 213 -19.49 -16.52 -5.56
C ILE A 213 -19.13 -18.00 -5.47
N VAL A 214 -20.11 -18.85 -5.12
CA VAL A 214 -19.91 -20.31 -5.02
C VAL A 214 -19.52 -20.93 -6.36
N GLU A 215 -20.21 -20.57 -7.44
CA GLU A 215 -19.96 -21.07 -8.79
C GLU A 215 -18.61 -20.62 -9.36
N SER A 216 -18.14 -19.43 -8.99
CA SER A 216 -16.87 -18.89 -9.49
C SER A 216 -15.66 -19.76 -9.11
N GLY A 217 -15.73 -20.42 -7.94
CA GLY A 217 -14.63 -21.22 -7.40
C GLY A 217 -13.34 -20.44 -7.11
N VAL A 218 -13.37 -19.11 -7.20
CA VAL A 218 -12.20 -18.25 -6.97
C VAL A 218 -11.84 -18.29 -5.50
N LYS A 219 -10.59 -18.65 -5.20
CA LYS A 219 -10.07 -18.69 -3.84
C LYS A 219 -9.76 -17.27 -3.35
N ILE A 220 -10.03 -17.04 -2.08
CA ILE A 220 -9.62 -15.83 -1.37
C ILE A 220 -8.27 -16.11 -0.73
N ILE A 221 -7.27 -15.32 -1.09
CA ILE A 221 -5.94 -15.33 -0.47
C ILE A 221 -6.08 -14.77 0.95
N LYS A 222 -5.64 -15.52 1.95
CA LYS A 222 -5.67 -15.10 3.36
C LYS A 222 -4.31 -14.52 3.73
N GLY A 223 -4.32 -13.33 4.32
CA GLY A 223 -3.11 -12.69 4.85
C GLY A 223 -2.90 -12.84 6.34
#